data_AF-A0A2V9YGB2-F1
#
_entry.id   AF-A0A2V9YGB2-F1
#
_cell.length_a   1.000
_cell.length_b   1.000
_cell.length_c   1.000
_cell.angle_alpha   90.00
_cell.angle_beta   90.00
_cell.angle_gamma   90.00
#
_symmetry.space_group_name_H-M   'P 1'
#
loop_
_entity.id
_entity.type
_entity.pdbx_description
1 polymer ?
#
loop_
_entity_poly.entity_id
_entity_poly.type
_entity_poly.pdbx_seq_one_letter_code
_entity_poly.pdbx_strand_id
1 'polypeptide(L)'
;MGFAYSPGGENWFLGGTGKTSITGGFGLYYNRSEEELLLQFLGAPPFSLSSSGATDVGGSPGFADPFTDITGNPGVSEANKFPFTPPQPGNTAVDFSPFLPLSINLLDSKFASPYSMNYHLSWQRELPAKTILTAGYVGSTARKLITSIEANPITQAGHDACVADPGCSGGDFVFQHQLFPGNSLYPGDIFASLGTEGTRANSWYNSLQITANKAMTHGISFFATYTWSHSIDENSSYEDLAFTGLRGN
;
A
#
# COMPACT_ATOMS: atom_id res chain seq x y z
N MET A 1 12.95 -8.96 22.77
CA MET A 1 13.41 -8.62 24.13
C MET A 1 12.19 -8.50 25.03
N GLY A 2 12.25 -8.92 26.29
CA GLY A 2 11.13 -8.75 27.22
C GLY A 2 11.56 -8.80 28.66
N PHE A 3 10.69 -8.31 29.55
CA PHE A 3 10.89 -8.31 30.99
C PHE A 3 9.61 -8.72 31.71
N ALA A 4 9.80 -9.26 32.91
CA ALA A 4 8.74 -9.50 33.87
C ALA A 4 9.25 -9.01 35.23
N TYR A 5 8.46 -8.19 35.90
CA TYR A 5 8.84 -7.54 37.15
C TYR A 5 7.66 -7.52 38.11
N SER A 6 7.90 -7.93 39.36
CA SER A 6 6.93 -7.81 40.45
C SER A 6 7.46 -6.81 41.47
N PRO A 7 7.08 -5.54 41.39
CA PRO A 7 7.50 -4.52 42.35
C PRO A 7 7.02 -4.83 43.77
N GLY A 8 7.90 -4.56 44.75
CA GLY A 8 7.52 -4.40 46.15
C GLY A 8 7.12 -2.96 46.45
N GLY A 9 6.24 -2.76 47.44
CA GLY A 9 5.83 -1.43 47.90
C GLY A 9 4.32 -1.33 48.16
N GLU A 10 3.96 -0.61 49.21
CA GLU A 10 2.58 -0.47 49.65
C GLU A 10 2.03 0.88 49.20
N ASN A 11 1.29 0.87 48.10
CA ASN A 11 0.54 2.02 47.60
C ASN A 11 -0.66 1.57 46.75
N TRP A 12 -1.48 2.53 46.32
CA TRP A 12 -2.69 2.23 45.55
C TRP A 12 -2.40 1.61 44.18
N PHE A 13 -1.20 1.75 43.61
CA PHE A 13 -0.84 1.20 42.30
C PHE A 13 -0.24 -0.22 42.40
N LEU A 14 0.43 -0.53 43.51
CA LEU A 14 1.18 -1.77 43.73
C LEU A 14 0.46 -2.76 44.66
N GLY A 15 -0.38 -2.27 45.58
CA GLY A 15 -1.15 -3.10 46.53
C GLY A 15 -0.34 -3.87 47.58
N GLY A 16 0.99 -3.84 47.53
CA GLY A 16 1.89 -4.58 48.41
C GLY A 16 2.77 -5.58 47.66
N THR A 17 3.73 -6.16 48.37
CA THR A 17 4.67 -7.14 47.79
C THR A 17 3.92 -8.36 47.24
N GLY A 18 4.15 -8.69 45.96
CA GLY A 18 3.52 -9.83 45.28
C GLY A 18 2.09 -9.61 44.81
N LYS A 19 1.54 -8.39 44.95
CA LYS A 19 0.16 -8.05 44.52
C LYS A 19 0.10 -7.45 43.12
N THR A 20 1.25 -7.12 42.54
CA THR A 20 1.35 -6.57 41.19
C THR A 20 2.43 -7.27 40.37
N SER A 21 2.12 -7.49 39.10
CA SER A 21 3.09 -7.91 38.09
C SER A 21 3.04 -6.95 36.90
N ILE A 22 4.20 -6.66 36.33
CA ILE A 22 4.37 -5.87 35.13
C ILE A 22 5.18 -6.70 34.16
N THR A 23 4.64 -6.95 32.97
CA THR A 23 5.36 -7.62 31.90
C THR A 23 5.40 -6.72 30.68
N GLY A 24 6.49 -6.77 29.95
CA GLY A 24 6.59 -6.01 28.73
C GLY A 24 7.56 -6.64 27.76
N GLY A 25 7.39 -6.31 26.49
CA GLY A 25 8.27 -6.82 25.45
C GLY A 25 8.25 -5.96 24.21
N PHE A 26 9.34 -6.10 23.46
CA PHE A 26 9.58 -5.45 22.19
C PHE A 26 10.18 -6.44 21.21
N GLY A 27 9.68 -6.45 19.99
CA GLY A 27 10.19 -7.24 18.87
C GLY A 27 10.28 -6.39 17.62
N LEU A 28 11.35 -6.60 16.85
CA LEU A 28 11.57 -6.02 15.53
C LEU A 28 11.55 -7.16 14.51
N TYR A 29 10.69 -7.05 13.50
CA TYR A 29 10.47 -8.06 12.49
C TYR A 29 10.67 -7.44 11.11
N TYR A 30 11.51 -8.05 10.29
CA TYR A 30 11.73 -7.63 8.92
C TYR A 30 10.88 -8.48 7.99
N ASN A 31 10.22 -7.85 7.03
CA ASN A 31 9.60 -8.57 5.93
C ASN A 31 10.60 -8.70 4.78
N ARG A 32 10.51 -9.79 4.01
CA ARG A 32 11.26 -9.91 2.76
C ARG A 32 10.53 -9.11 1.69
N SER A 33 11.30 -8.44 0.85
CA SER A 33 10.76 -7.86 -0.39
C SER A 33 10.26 -9.00 -1.28
N GLU A 34 9.07 -8.81 -1.84
CA GLU A 34 8.40 -9.80 -2.67
C GLU A 34 9.04 -9.87 -4.07
N GLU A 35 9.06 -11.06 -4.65
CA GLU A 35 9.57 -11.26 -6.02
C GLU A 35 8.69 -10.57 -7.06
N GLU A 36 7.43 -10.31 -6.72
CA GLU A 36 6.46 -9.65 -7.59
C GLU A 36 6.86 -8.23 -7.99
N LEU A 37 7.59 -7.51 -7.14
CA LEU A 37 8.17 -6.21 -7.49
C LEU A 37 9.08 -6.31 -8.72
N LEU A 38 9.76 -7.44 -8.92
CA LEU A 38 10.62 -7.66 -10.07
C LEU A 38 9.84 -8.02 -11.34
N LEU A 39 8.63 -8.58 -11.21
CA LEU A 39 7.82 -8.96 -12.36
C LEU A 39 7.42 -7.76 -13.22
N GLN A 40 7.28 -6.59 -12.58
CA GLN A 40 6.91 -5.33 -13.24
C GLN A 40 7.96 -4.82 -14.24
N PHE A 41 9.18 -5.35 -14.19
CA PHE A 41 10.25 -5.00 -15.12
C PHE A 41 10.30 -5.93 -16.35
N LEU A 42 9.57 -7.06 -16.38
CA LEU A 42 9.61 -7.97 -17.54
C LEU A 42 9.07 -7.32 -18.82
N GLY A 43 8.09 -6.42 -18.68
CA GLY A 43 7.49 -5.71 -19.80
C GLY A 43 8.26 -4.46 -20.24
N ALA A 44 9.41 -4.15 -19.63
CA ALA A 44 10.11 -2.90 -19.87
C ALA A 44 10.61 -2.79 -21.32
N PRO A 45 10.32 -1.68 -22.02
CA PRO A 45 10.93 -1.37 -23.32
C PRO A 45 12.46 -1.31 -23.19
N PRO A 46 13.22 -1.79 -24.19
CA PRO A 46 12.78 -2.25 -25.51
C PRO A 46 12.63 -3.78 -25.61
N PHE A 47 12.39 -4.50 -24.50
CA PHE A 47 12.47 -5.97 -24.47
C PHE A 47 11.15 -6.70 -24.70
N SER A 48 10.02 -5.99 -24.62
CA SER A 48 8.69 -6.55 -24.81
C SER A 48 7.76 -5.56 -25.49
N LEU A 49 6.86 -6.06 -26.34
CA LEU A 49 5.70 -5.33 -26.85
C LEU A 49 4.43 -5.93 -26.25
N SER A 50 3.45 -5.08 -25.93
CA SER A 50 2.11 -5.47 -25.53
C SER A 50 1.10 -5.19 -26.64
N SER A 51 0.06 -6.03 -26.71
CA SER A 51 -1.15 -5.82 -27.49
C SER A 51 -2.33 -5.87 -26.53
N SER A 52 -3.13 -4.81 -26.52
CA SER A 52 -4.36 -4.74 -25.72
C SER A 52 -5.59 -5.18 -26.54
N GLY A 53 -5.36 -5.69 -27.76
CA GLY A 53 -6.40 -6.09 -28.68
C GLY A 53 -7.22 -4.90 -29.17
N ALA A 54 -8.55 -4.99 -29.03
CA ALA A 54 -9.46 -3.97 -29.55
C ALA A 54 -9.24 -2.57 -28.96
N THR A 55 -8.72 -2.43 -27.74
CA THR A 55 -8.46 -1.12 -27.14
C THR A 55 -7.27 -0.39 -27.78
N ASP A 56 -6.33 -1.11 -28.42
CA ASP A 56 -5.21 -0.49 -29.15
C ASP A 56 -5.67 0.33 -30.36
N VAL A 57 -6.90 0.08 -30.83
CA VAL A 57 -7.56 0.77 -31.94
C VAL A 57 -8.81 1.54 -31.49
N GLY A 58 -8.94 1.79 -30.18
CA GLY A 58 -10.04 2.56 -29.58
C GLY A 58 -11.39 1.82 -29.50
N GLY A 59 -11.39 0.51 -29.69
CA GLY A 59 -12.58 -0.32 -29.63
C GLY A 59 -12.99 -0.74 -28.22
N SER A 60 -14.30 -0.89 -28.02
CA SER A 60 -14.92 -1.31 -26.76
C SER A 60 -15.89 -2.46 -27.03
N PRO A 61 -15.46 -3.73 -26.88
CA PRO A 61 -16.29 -4.88 -27.23
C PRO A 61 -17.46 -5.00 -26.27
N GLY A 62 -18.67 -4.98 -26.83
CA GLY A 62 -19.92 -5.18 -26.10
C GLY A 62 -20.57 -6.51 -26.44
N PHE A 63 -21.22 -7.15 -25.47
CA PHE A 63 -22.00 -8.38 -25.70
C PHE A 63 -23.32 -8.15 -26.47
N ALA A 64 -23.73 -6.90 -26.63
CA ALA A 64 -24.98 -6.54 -27.31
C ALA A 64 -24.95 -6.88 -28.81
N ASP A 65 -23.77 -6.78 -29.44
CA ASP A 65 -23.56 -7.19 -30.82
C ASP A 65 -22.13 -7.73 -31.02
N PRO A 66 -21.92 -9.06 -30.88
CA PRO A 66 -20.59 -9.66 -30.97
C PRO A 66 -20.05 -9.76 -32.41
N PHE A 67 -20.82 -9.36 -33.43
CA PHE A 67 -20.42 -9.47 -34.84
C PHE A 67 -20.12 -8.11 -35.49
N THR A 68 -20.44 -7.00 -34.82
CA THR A 68 -20.07 -5.65 -35.26
C THR A 68 -18.61 -5.37 -34.94
N ASP A 69 -17.92 -4.65 -35.83
CA ASP A 69 -16.54 -4.20 -35.64
C ASP A 69 -16.40 -3.45 -34.32
N ILE A 70 -15.49 -3.93 -33.47
CA ILE A 70 -15.34 -3.52 -32.08
C ILE A 70 -14.90 -2.04 -31.96
N THR A 71 -14.30 -1.48 -33.02
CA THR A 71 -13.79 -0.10 -33.03
C THR A 71 -14.84 0.96 -33.32
N GLY A 72 -16.06 0.57 -33.72
CA GLY A 72 -17.04 1.51 -34.27
C GLY A 72 -16.59 2.22 -35.55
N ASN A 73 -15.41 1.87 -36.09
CA ASN A 73 -14.79 2.40 -37.29
C ASN A 73 -14.54 1.26 -38.29
N PRO A 74 -15.44 1.06 -39.26
CA PRO A 74 -15.31 -0.03 -40.23
C PRO A 74 -13.93 -0.01 -40.92
N GLY A 75 -13.14 -1.08 -40.77
CA GLY A 75 -11.89 -1.27 -41.52
C GLY A 75 -10.59 -0.96 -40.77
N VAL A 76 -10.64 -0.72 -39.45
CA VAL A 76 -9.43 -0.60 -38.63
C VAL A 76 -9.05 -1.99 -38.10
N SER A 77 -7.91 -2.52 -38.57
CA SER A 77 -7.35 -3.78 -38.07
C SER A 77 -6.09 -3.48 -37.25
N GLU A 78 -5.98 -4.07 -36.08
CA GLU A 78 -4.74 -4.02 -35.30
C GLU A 78 -3.61 -4.66 -36.12
N ALA A 79 -2.52 -3.92 -36.34
CA ALA A 79 -1.34 -4.48 -36.98
C ALA A 79 -0.73 -5.54 -36.06
N ASN A 80 -0.50 -6.76 -36.58
CA ASN A 80 0.12 -7.81 -35.79
C ASN A 80 1.54 -7.39 -35.36
N LYS A 81 1.71 -7.11 -34.06
CA LYS A 81 2.98 -6.71 -33.44
C LYS A 81 3.96 -7.88 -33.25
N PHE A 82 3.57 -9.10 -33.59
CA PHE A 82 4.32 -10.33 -33.33
C PHE A 82 4.61 -11.15 -34.60
N PRO A 83 5.76 -11.85 -34.65
CA PRO A 83 6.77 -12.02 -33.60
C PRO A 83 7.65 -10.77 -33.39
N PHE A 84 7.89 -10.40 -32.14
CA PHE A 84 8.82 -9.34 -31.77
C PHE A 84 10.21 -9.93 -31.48
N THR A 85 11.26 -9.31 -32.01
CA THR A 85 12.65 -9.69 -31.70
C THR A 85 13.30 -8.58 -30.88
N PRO A 86 13.58 -8.83 -29.59
CA PRO A 86 14.25 -7.84 -28.74
C PRO A 86 15.62 -7.45 -29.29
N PRO A 87 16.06 -6.20 -29.08
CA PRO A 87 17.40 -5.78 -29.48
C PRO A 87 18.47 -6.61 -28.75
N GLN A 88 19.52 -6.97 -29.46
CA GLN A 88 20.63 -7.74 -28.89
C GLN A 88 21.45 -6.91 -27.90
N PRO A 89 22.05 -7.54 -26.88
CA PRO A 89 22.93 -6.82 -25.95
C PRO A 89 24.01 -6.02 -26.67
N GLY A 90 24.16 -4.74 -26.31
CA GLY A 90 25.15 -3.83 -26.92
C GLY A 90 24.69 -3.07 -28.16
N ASN A 91 23.45 -3.28 -28.63
CA ASN A 91 22.89 -2.44 -29.69
C ASN A 91 22.57 -1.03 -29.17
N THR A 92 23.22 -0.01 -29.75
CA THR A 92 23.00 1.41 -29.39
C THR A 92 22.00 2.13 -30.31
N ALA A 93 21.54 1.49 -31.38
CA ALA A 93 20.59 2.03 -32.36
C ALA A 93 19.23 1.34 -32.22
N VAL A 94 18.64 1.43 -31.03
CA VAL A 94 17.30 0.89 -30.76
C VAL A 94 16.25 1.95 -31.14
N ASP A 95 15.32 1.56 -32.00
CA ASP A 95 14.15 2.40 -32.32
C ASP A 95 13.11 2.27 -31.20
N PHE A 96 12.86 3.38 -30.49
CA PHE A 96 11.89 3.45 -29.41
C PHE A 96 10.49 3.87 -29.87
N SER A 97 10.32 4.27 -31.15
CA SER A 97 9.03 4.73 -31.67
C SER A 97 7.85 3.77 -31.45
N PRO A 98 7.98 2.42 -31.54
CA PRO A 98 6.84 1.53 -31.31
C PRO A 98 6.47 1.37 -29.83
N PHE A 99 7.26 1.93 -28.90
CA PHE A 99 7.02 1.85 -27.46
C PHE A 99 6.49 3.17 -26.88
N LEU A 100 6.37 4.23 -27.69
CA LEU A 100 5.88 5.52 -27.22
C LEU A 100 4.33 5.55 -27.21
N PRO A 101 3.72 6.17 -26.18
CA PRO A 101 4.37 6.69 -24.98
C PRO A 101 4.73 5.56 -24.01
N LEU A 102 5.91 5.66 -23.38
CA LEU A 102 6.44 4.66 -22.47
C LEU A 102 5.71 4.69 -21.13
N SER A 103 5.33 3.51 -20.64
CA SER A 103 4.95 3.28 -19.26
C SER A 103 5.95 2.30 -18.64
N ILE A 104 6.80 2.78 -17.75
CA ILE A 104 7.86 1.98 -17.13
C ILE A 104 7.72 1.96 -15.62
N ASN A 105 8.03 0.79 -15.05
CA ASN A 105 8.15 0.63 -13.61
C ASN A 105 9.61 0.84 -13.20
N LEU A 106 9.81 1.51 -12.07
CA LEU A 106 11.10 1.87 -11.51
C LEU A 106 11.18 1.42 -10.06
N LEU A 107 12.37 1.03 -9.61
CA LEU A 107 12.63 0.83 -8.19
C LEU A 107 13.30 2.08 -7.64
N ASP A 108 12.79 2.59 -6.51
CA ASP A 108 13.41 3.72 -5.84
C ASP A 108 14.85 3.37 -5.42
N SER A 109 15.81 4.23 -5.77
CA SER A 109 17.20 4.14 -5.31
C SER A 109 17.37 4.01 -3.78
N LYS A 110 16.37 4.45 -3.00
CA LYS A 110 16.34 4.40 -1.53
C LYS A 110 15.47 3.26 -0.99
N PHE A 111 15.06 2.31 -1.83
CA PHE A 111 14.26 1.16 -1.43
C PHE A 111 14.96 0.39 -0.29
N ALA A 112 14.21 0.11 0.77
CA ALA A 112 14.73 -0.57 1.94
C ALA A 112 13.69 -1.53 2.52
N SER A 113 14.15 -2.64 3.10
CA SER A 113 13.25 -3.67 3.62
C SER A 113 12.24 -3.11 4.63
N PRO A 114 10.93 -3.36 4.44
CA PRO A 114 9.90 -3.02 5.41
C PRO A 114 10.14 -3.75 6.74
N TYR A 115 9.79 -3.10 7.84
CA TYR A 115 9.87 -3.72 9.15
C TYR A 115 8.74 -3.28 10.08
N SER A 116 8.35 -4.17 10.98
CA SER A 116 7.37 -3.91 12.04
C SER A 116 8.01 -4.00 13.41
N MET A 117 7.60 -3.08 14.27
CA MET A 117 7.97 -3.00 15.67
C MET A 117 6.74 -3.30 16.50
N ASN A 118 6.74 -4.43 17.19
CA ASN A 118 5.65 -4.82 18.07
C ASN A 118 6.10 -4.61 19.51
N TYR A 119 5.24 -3.99 20.29
CA TYR A 119 5.46 -3.79 21.71
C TYR A 119 4.20 -4.12 22.50
N HIS A 120 4.41 -4.64 23.70
CA HIS A 120 3.34 -4.83 24.65
C HIS A 120 3.81 -4.46 26.04
N LEU A 121 2.89 -3.95 26.84
CA LEU A 121 3.06 -3.67 28.25
C LEU A 121 1.80 -4.12 28.97
N SER A 122 1.93 -5.00 29.94
CA SER A 122 0.83 -5.49 30.77
C SER A 122 1.11 -5.16 32.22
N TRP A 123 0.10 -4.65 32.89
CA TRP A 123 0.06 -4.44 34.32
C TRP A 123 -1.10 -5.27 34.87
N GLN A 124 -0.80 -6.12 35.84
CA GLN A 124 -1.79 -6.91 36.54
C GLN A 124 -1.70 -6.65 38.04
N ARG A 125 -2.85 -6.52 38.68
CA ARG A 125 -2.95 -6.24 40.10
C ARG A 125 -4.07 -7.04 40.77
N GLU A 126 -3.76 -7.61 41.91
CA GLU A 126 -4.75 -8.11 42.86
C GLU A 126 -5.34 -6.93 43.65
N LEU A 127 -6.64 -6.73 43.50
CA LEU A 127 -7.48 -5.80 44.22
C LEU A 127 -8.23 -6.52 45.36
N PRO A 128 -8.79 -5.77 46.33
CA PRO A 128 -9.63 -6.35 47.38
C PRO A 128 -10.79 -7.21 46.84
N ALA A 129 -11.35 -8.02 47.73
CA ALA A 129 -12.48 -8.92 47.44
C ALA A 129 -12.20 -10.01 46.39
N LYS A 130 -10.93 -10.45 46.28
CA LYS A 130 -10.45 -11.46 45.31
C LYS A 130 -10.69 -11.03 43.86
N THR A 131 -10.38 -9.77 43.56
CA THR A 131 -10.52 -9.20 42.22
C THR A 131 -9.13 -9.05 41.60
N ILE A 132 -8.96 -9.43 40.34
CA ILE A 132 -7.74 -9.23 39.57
C ILE A 132 -8.07 -8.28 38.44
N LEU A 133 -7.35 -7.16 38.38
CA LEU A 133 -7.43 -6.21 37.29
C LEU A 133 -6.16 -6.33 36.45
N THR A 134 -6.35 -6.50 35.15
CA THR A 134 -5.27 -6.53 34.16
C THR A 134 -5.52 -5.40 33.16
N ALA A 135 -4.51 -4.57 32.92
CA ALA A 135 -4.49 -3.56 31.87
C ALA A 135 -3.28 -3.83 30.97
N GLY A 136 -3.55 -4.17 29.72
CA GLY A 136 -2.57 -4.39 28.67
C GLY A 136 -2.62 -3.27 27.64
N TYR A 137 -1.47 -2.80 27.23
CA TYR A 137 -1.28 -1.98 26.05
C TYR A 137 -0.50 -2.78 25.02
N VAL A 138 -1.06 -2.90 23.82
CA VAL A 138 -0.45 -3.58 22.68
C VAL A 138 -0.35 -2.59 21.55
N GLY A 139 0.82 -2.46 20.95
CA GLY A 139 0.97 -1.66 19.75
C GLY A 139 1.88 -2.30 18.72
N SER A 140 1.62 -1.91 17.48
CA SER A 140 2.39 -2.29 16.31
C SER A 140 2.65 -1.05 15.49
N THR A 141 3.90 -0.84 15.09
CA THR A 141 4.25 0.23 14.16
C THR A 141 5.04 -0.39 13.01
N ALA A 142 4.53 -0.26 11.79
CA ALA A 142 5.27 -0.64 10.60
C ALA A 142 5.87 0.59 9.92
N ARG A 143 7.08 0.42 9.40
CA ARG A 143 7.86 1.47 8.76
C ARG A 143 8.39 0.98 7.43
N LYS A 144 8.57 1.92 6.51
CA LYS A 144 9.10 1.64 5.17
C LYS A 144 8.25 0.60 4.44
N LEU A 145 6.93 0.71 4.58
CA LEU A 145 5.99 -0.11 3.82
C LEU A 145 6.10 0.25 2.34
N ILE A 146 5.94 -0.76 1.50
CA ILE A 146 6.00 -0.65 0.05
C ILE A 146 4.79 0.16 -0.42
N THR A 147 5.02 1.05 -1.39
CA THR A 147 4.00 1.87 -2.02
C THR A 147 4.50 2.28 -3.40
N SER A 148 3.58 2.39 -4.35
CA SER A 148 3.85 2.93 -5.66
C SER A 148 3.48 4.39 -5.73
N ILE A 149 4.31 5.17 -6.41
CA ILE A 149 4.03 6.56 -6.74
C ILE A 149 4.33 6.82 -8.20
N GLU A 150 3.56 7.73 -8.79
CA GLU A 150 3.85 8.25 -10.13
C GLU A 150 5.04 9.22 -10.07
N ALA A 151 6.15 8.88 -10.72
CA ALA A 151 7.36 9.70 -10.77
C ALA A 151 7.36 10.73 -11.91
N ASN A 152 6.43 10.62 -12.87
CA ASN A 152 6.08 11.69 -13.77
C ASN A 152 4.71 12.25 -13.36
N PRO A 153 4.56 13.05 -12.28
CA PRO A 153 3.26 13.59 -11.90
C PRO A 153 2.82 14.75 -12.78
N ILE A 154 1.51 14.94 -12.94
CA ILE A 154 0.94 16.07 -13.67
C ILE A 154 1.23 17.34 -12.86
N THR A 155 1.64 18.40 -13.54
CA THR A 155 1.82 19.70 -12.90
C THR A 155 0.46 20.27 -12.50
N GLN A 156 0.44 21.19 -11.53
CA GLN A 156 -0.79 21.88 -11.15
C GLN A 156 -1.45 22.57 -12.36
N ALA A 157 -0.66 23.17 -13.25
CA ALA A 157 -1.17 23.79 -14.46
C ALA A 157 -1.85 22.78 -15.41
N GLY A 158 -1.31 21.56 -15.51
CA GLY A 158 -1.94 20.46 -16.26
C GLY A 158 -3.22 19.96 -15.60
N HIS A 159 -3.23 19.88 -14.27
CA HIS A 159 -4.43 19.53 -13.53
C HIS A 159 -5.55 20.57 -13.73
N ASP A 160 -5.23 21.86 -13.59
CA ASP A 160 -6.18 22.95 -13.80
C ASP A 160 -6.70 22.96 -15.24
N ALA A 161 -5.83 22.69 -16.22
CA ALA A 161 -6.22 22.55 -17.63
C ALA A 161 -7.15 21.35 -17.87
N CYS A 162 -6.87 20.20 -17.24
CA CYS A 162 -7.75 19.03 -17.27
C CYS A 162 -9.12 19.34 -16.66
N VAL A 163 -9.18 19.97 -15.48
CA VAL A 163 -10.46 20.31 -14.82
C VAL A 163 -11.30 21.27 -15.68
N ALA A 164 -10.66 22.15 -16.45
CA ALA A 164 -11.33 23.05 -17.39
C ALA A 164 -11.78 22.36 -18.69
N ASP A 165 -11.25 21.18 -19.01
CA ASP A 165 -11.59 20.42 -20.20
C ASP A 165 -12.79 19.47 -19.92
N PRO A 166 -13.93 19.65 -20.63
CA PRO A 166 -15.07 18.74 -20.51
C PRO A 166 -14.71 17.27 -20.74
N GLY A 167 -13.72 16.98 -21.58
CA GLY A 167 -13.24 15.62 -21.86
C GLY A 167 -12.53 14.95 -20.69
N CYS A 168 -11.83 15.71 -19.85
CA CYS A 168 -11.12 15.14 -18.69
C CYS A 168 -12.07 14.87 -17.50
N SER A 169 -13.20 15.59 -17.43
CA SER A 169 -14.17 15.52 -16.33
C SER A 169 -15.02 14.23 -16.29
N GLY A 170 -14.97 13.39 -17.34
CA GLY A 170 -15.79 12.18 -17.50
C GLY A 170 -15.27 10.91 -16.82
N GLY A 171 -14.18 10.97 -16.05
CA GLY A 171 -13.53 9.80 -15.44
C GLY A 171 -12.08 9.58 -15.87
N ASP A 172 -11.58 10.39 -16.82
CA ASP A 172 -10.24 10.26 -17.40
C ASP A 172 -9.14 10.98 -16.58
N PHE A 173 -9.38 11.24 -15.30
CA PHE A 173 -8.39 11.88 -14.42
C PHE A 173 -7.09 11.06 -14.31
N VAL A 174 -7.16 9.75 -14.54
CA VAL A 174 -6.00 8.84 -14.56
C VAL A 174 -5.14 9.02 -15.83
N PHE A 175 -5.72 9.56 -16.91
CA PHE A 175 -5.06 9.75 -18.21
C PHE A 175 -4.59 11.19 -18.46
N GLN A 176 -4.57 12.04 -17.42
CA GLN A 176 -4.11 13.43 -17.51
C GLN A 176 -2.73 13.57 -18.20
N HIS A 177 -1.84 12.61 -17.99
CA HIS A 177 -0.52 12.55 -18.63
C HIS A 177 -0.57 12.38 -20.15
N GLN A 178 -1.54 11.62 -20.64
CA GLN A 178 -1.72 11.37 -22.07
C GLN A 178 -2.50 12.50 -22.74
N LEU A 179 -3.46 13.11 -22.04
CA LEU A 179 -4.28 14.21 -22.54
C LEU A 179 -3.53 15.55 -22.54
N PHE A 180 -2.67 15.76 -21.54
CA PHE A 180 -1.89 16.99 -21.36
C PHE A 180 -0.38 16.69 -21.24
N PRO A 181 0.24 16.08 -22.26
CA PRO A 181 1.62 15.58 -22.17
C PRO A 181 2.66 16.68 -21.90
N GLY A 182 2.39 17.91 -22.37
CA GLY A 182 3.25 19.08 -22.13
C GLY A 182 3.19 19.64 -20.70
N ASN A 183 2.29 19.15 -19.86
CA ASN A 183 2.08 19.64 -18.50
C ASN A 183 2.47 18.62 -17.42
N SER A 184 3.37 17.69 -17.73
CA SER A 184 3.93 16.74 -16.79
C SER A 184 5.42 17.00 -16.55
N LEU A 185 6.01 16.43 -15.49
CA LEU A 185 7.41 16.67 -15.13
C LEU A 185 8.40 16.26 -16.23
N TYR A 186 8.08 15.16 -16.92
CA TYR A 186 8.76 14.65 -18.10
C TYR A 186 7.78 14.65 -19.28
N PRO A 187 8.22 14.82 -20.53
CA PRO A 187 7.32 14.88 -21.69
C PRO A 187 6.38 13.66 -21.74
N GLY A 188 5.07 13.88 -21.58
CA GLY A 188 4.09 12.80 -21.47
C GLY A 188 3.85 12.02 -22.77
N ASP A 189 4.26 12.59 -23.90
CA ASP A 189 4.33 11.95 -25.22
C ASP A 189 5.46 10.92 -25.30
N ILE A 190 6.46 11.04 -24.42
CA ILE A 190 7.54 10.08 -24.26
C ILE A 190 7.28 9.15 -23.08
N PHE A 191 6.87 9.70 -21.93
CA PHE A 191 6.63 8.96 -20.69
C PHE A 191 5.19 9.19 -20.21
N ALA A 192 4.27 8.30 -20.61
CA ALA A 192 2.88 8.38 -20.15
C ALA A 192 2.75 8.10 -18.65
N SER A 193 3.58 7.20 -18.10
CA SER A 193 3.61 6.89 -16.67
C SER A 193 4.97 6.35 -16.25
N LEU A 194 5.43 6.74 -15.08
CA LEU A 194 6.64 6.27 -14.42
C LEU A 194 6.27 5.73 -13.03
N GLY A 195 5.66 4.55 -12.99
CA GLY A 195 5.36 3.86 -11.73
C GLY A 195 6.65 3.60 -10.96
N THR A 196 6.78 4.16 -9.76
CA THR A 196 7.99 4.00 -8.95
C THR A 196 7.66 3.32 -7.63
N GLU A 197 8.21 2.13 -7.47
CA GLU A 197 8.11 1.32 -6.27
C GLU A 197 9.11 1.80 -5.21
N GLY A 198 8.58 2.25 -4.08
CA GLY A 198 9.37 2.77 -2.99
C GLY A 198 8.87 2.29 -1.63
N THR A 199 9.72 2.41 -0.62
CA THR A 199 9.37 2.05 0.75
C THR A 199 9.17 3.32 1.59
N ARG A 200 7.96 3.88 1.56
CA ARG A 200 7.67 5.24 2.07
C ARG A 200 6.52 5.29 3.07
N ALA A 201 5.59 4.34 3.02
CA ALA A 201 4.42 4.34 3.86
C ALA A 201 4.73 3.81 5.27
N ASN A 202 3.89 4.18 6.23
CA ASN A 202 3.94 3.75 7.61
C ASN A 202 2.56 3.37 8.10
N SER A 203 2.51 2.54 9.15
CA SER A 203 1.28 2.25 9.85
C SER A 203 1.48 2.20 11.35
N TRP A 204 0.42 2.53 12.08
CA TRP A 204 0.38 2.58 13.53
C TRP A 204 -0.90 1.92 14.02
N TYR A 205 -0.75 0.95 14.89
CA TYR A 205 -1.83 0.30 15.63
C TYR A 205 -1.55 0.41 17.12
N ASN A 206 -2.56 0.81 17.88
CA ASN A 206 -2.49 0.85 19.34
C ASN A 206 -3.79 0.32 19.94
N SER A 207 -3.69 -0.51 20.97
CA SER A 207 -4.81 -1.10 21.67
C SER A 207 -4.61 -1.09 23.18
N LEU A 208 -5.63 -0.64 23.89
CA LEU A 208 -5.78 -0.77 25.33
C LEU A 208 -6.77 -1.90 25.62
N GLN A 209 -6.35 -2.88 26.41
CA GLN A 209 -7.12 -4.06 26.80
C GLN A 209 -7.22 -4.10 28.32
N ILE A 210 -8.44 -4.06 28.86
CA ILE A 210 -8.69 -4.11 30.30
C ILE A 210 -9.52 -5.35 30.59
N THR A 211 -9.10 -6.12 31.59
CA THR A 211 -9.84 -7.28 32.11
C THR A 211 -9.96 -7.17 33.61
N ALA A 212 -11.18 -7.26 34.13
CA ALA A 212 -11.46 -7.35 35.55
C ALA A 212 -12.13 -8.69 35.87
N ASN A 213 -11.45 -9.53 36.64
CA ASN A 213 -11.93 -10.84 37.05
C ASN A 213 -12.10 -10.87 38.57
N LYS A 214 -13.33 -10.99 39.04
CA LYS A 214 -13.65 -11.10 40.46
C LYS A 214 -14.18 -12.48 40.79
N ALA A 215 -13.43 -13.20 41.62
CA ALA A 215 -13.89 -14.46 42.18
C ALA A 215 -15.08 -14.26 43.15
N MET A 216 -15.87 -15.32 43.33
CA MET A 216 -17.03 -15.31 44.23
C MET A 216 -16.61 -14.92 45.65
N THR A 217 -17.05 -13.75 46.09
CA THR A 217 -16.95 -13.28 47.48
C THR A 217 -18.23 -12.54 47.83
N HIS A 218 -18.80 -12.86 49.00
CA HIS A 218 -20.06 -12.28 49.48
C HIS A 218 -21.21 -12.38 48.46
N GLY A 219 -21.29 -13.49 47.71
CA GLY A 219 -22.38 -13.76 46.75
C GLY A 219 -22.25 -13.09 45.39
N ILE A 220 -21.16 -12.36 45.11
CA ILE A 220 -20.94 -11.69 43.82
C ILE A 220 -19.66 -12.21 43.16
N SER A 221 -19.75 -12.59 41.89
CA SER A 221 -18.62 -12.83 40.99
C SER A 221 -18.89 -12.15 39.66
N PHE A 222 -17.85 -11.63 38.99
CA PHE A 222 -18.01 -11.06 37.65
C PHE A 222 -16.72 -11.20 36.84
N PHE A 223 -16.90 -11.16 35.52
CA PHE A 223 -15.81 -11.06 34.56
C PHE A 223 -16.19 -9.99 33.56
N ALA A 224 -15.35 -8.95 33.45
CA ALA A 224 -15.56 -7.84 32.53
C ALA A 224 -14.31 -7.63 31.68
N THR A 225 -14.50 -7.41 30.38
CA THR A 225 -13.42 -7.09 29.45
C THR A 225 -13.79 -5.85 28.66
N TYR A 226 -12.80 -5.03 28.35
CA TYR A 226 -12.94 -3.83 27.54
C TYR A 226 -11.71 -3.66 26.66
N THR A 227 -11.93 -3.56 25.35
CA THR A 227 -10.85 -3.35 24.37
C THR A 227 -11.16 -2.08 23.60
N TRP A 228 -10.22 -1.15 23.63
CA TRP A 228 -10.21 0.02 22.75
C TRP A 228 -9.00 -0.09 21.83
N SER A 229 -9.19 0.16 20.54
CA SER A 229 -8.11 0.11 19.55
C SER A 229 -8.26 1.21 18.52
N HIS A 230 -7.13 1.66 18.01
CA HIS A 230 -7.05 2.64 16.95
C HIS A 230 -5.92 2.28 15.99
N SER A 231 -6.19 2.39 14.69
CA SER A 231 -5.27 2.08 13.61
C SER A 231 -5.27 3.19 12.57
N ILE A 232 -4.08 3.55 12.11
CA ILE A 232 -3.85 4.51 11.02
C ILE A 232 -2.79 3.89 10.10
N ASP A 233 -3.03 3.92 8.80
CA ASP A 233 -2.04 3.62 7.77
C ASP A 233 -1.98 4.76 6.74
N GLU A 234 -0.82 4.89 6.10
CA GLU A 234 -0.60 5.86 5.02
C GLU A 234 -0.85 5.25 3.64
N ASN A 235 -1.04 3.94 3.57
CA ASN A 235 -1.29 3.20 2.34
C ASN A 235 -2.04 1.90 2.68
N SER A 236 -3.14 1.67 1.97
CA SER A 236 -3.96 0.47 2.07
C SER A 236 -4.30 0.02 0.66
N SER A 237 -4.07 -1.26 0.37
CA SER A 237 -4.29 -1.84 -0.95
C SER A 237 -4.84 -3.26 -0.81
N TYR A 238 -5.60 -3.73 -1.81
CA TYR A 238 -6.17 -5.09 -1.85
C TYR A 238 -5.09 -6.19 -1.98
N GLU A 239 -3.94 -5.78 -2.47
CA GLU A 239 -2.74 -6.57 -2.69
C GLU A 239 -1.60 -5.75 -2.06
N ASP A 240 -0.52 -6.34 -1.53
CA ASP A 240 0.70 -5.61 -1.13
C ASP A 240 1.47 -5.12 -2.38
N LEU A 241 0.74 -4.66 -3.41
CA LEU A 241 1.18 -4.43 -4.77
C LEU A 241 0.91 -3.01 -5.24
N ALA A 242 1.74 -2.62 -6.20
CA ALA A 242 1.90 -1.30 -6.80
C ALA A 242 0.65 -0.58 -7.33
N PHE A 243 -0.50 -1.25 -7.45
CA PHE A 243 -1.58 -0.74 -8.31
C PHE A 243 -2.66 0.09 -7.60
N THR A 244 -2.55 0.37 -6.30
CA THR A 244 -3.57 1.17 -5.60
C THR A 244 -2.97 2.16 -4.61
N GLY A 245 -2.43 3.25 -5.14
CA GLY A 245 -2.01 4.44 -4.39
C GLY A 245 -2.93 5.64 -4.64
N LEU A 246 -4.25 5.49 -4.59
CA LEU A 246 -5.13 6.65 -4.53
C LEU A 246 -5.12 7.20 -3.10
N ARG A 247 -4.33 8.24 -2.87
CA ARG A 247 -4.51 9.14 -1.72
C ARG A 247 -5.91 9.71 -1.79
N GLY A 248 -6.84 9.13 -1.05
CA GLY A 248 -8.08 9.81 -0.68
C GLY A 248 -7.73 10.98 0.22
N ASN A 249 -7.90 12.20 -0.30
CA ASN A 249 -8.29 13.34 0.52
C ASN A 249 -9.82 13.41 0.53
#